data_AF-A0A5J4YKI4-F1
#
_entry.id   AF-A0A5J4YKI4-F1
#
_cell.length_a   1.000
_cell.length_b   1.000
_cell.length_c   1.000
_cell.angle_alpha   90.00
_cell.angle_beta   90.00
_cell.angle_gamma   90.00
#
_symmetry.space_group_name_H-M   'P 1'
#
loop_
_entity.id
_entity.type
_entity.pdbx_description
1 polymer ?
#
loop_
_entity_poly.entity_id
_entity_poly.type
_entity_poly.pdbx_seq_one_letter_code
_entity_poly.pdbx_strand_id
1 'polypeptide(L)'
;MKQQAKLKWRLRKHSLGIMDNGKRRAMASCLLLLCVLDVLVRSTQAVENAGIVYAIERDTTQKNIFALDFSAGVGMEQSTTLVTNMTKAAAEDPDGFPMDCFGYVNGFTRTGPLYEFSPNGLAYDGDARLYFVAFDQYDMTTSRLCFYSIATDSFEFAANLGEPVMGAAFDSKTYQYVWIDQGQQQDVGGILMLQFARLDRTTGHIMERVNNTMFRNVTTNPNAPAAQLPFTFRGGDVAIDCGGMLYGSSVGTGGGFKYFFTIDLNYDAGDLGETPEIVYAYRLIHADVPDDPSQVSTLTGFATADQLAFDMDGRLISQDSEQGVFSVVDIATGANGELGVEGEDYIRLYEMGMLRTFADLASTLSCEVSTPTPTPTPTSTSMPTPTPEYCCSPDDEGAVCKTASDMPEESSDNSDSDYETMRMITSMRSHSKHSRGRGRGHYCRCSSSSDSEEEVPCCPCTCPKPPPKPPVCGNDGSDSSSTSSESSSGSESESNDRRAKRK
;
A
#
# COMPACT_ATOMS: atom_id res chain seq x y z
N MET A 1 28.50 -10.11 -72.39
CA MET A 1 28.52 -10.39 -70.93
C MET A 1 27.15 -10.16 -70.26
N LYS A 2 26.07 -10.81 -70.72
CA LYS A 2 24.71 -10.67 -70.12
C LYS A 2 23.94 -11.99 -69.94
N GLN A 3 24.62 -13.13 -70.01
CA GLN A 3 23.99 -14.46 -69.85
C GLN A 3 24.49 -15.30 -68.67
N GLN A 4 25.53 -14.88 -67.94
CA GLN A 4 25.99 -15.60 -66.74
C GLN A 4 25.33 -15.16 -65.42
N ALA A 5 24.55 -14.07 -65.40
CA ALA A 5 23.87 -13.61 -64.19
C ALA A 5 22.51 -14.28 -63.91
N LYS A 6 21.89 -14.93 -64.92
CA LYS A 6 20.56 -15.56 -64.76
C LYS A 6 20.60 -16.99 -64.21
N LEU A 7 21.76 -17.65 -64.23
CA LEU A 7 21.90 -19.02 -63.70
C LEU A 7 22.16 -19.07 -62.19
N LYS A 8 22.66 -17.98 -61.59
CA LYS A 8 22.95 -17.92 -60.14
C LYS A 8 21.72 -17.67 -59.27
N TRP A 9 20.59 -17.25 -59.87
CA TRP A 9 19.32 -17.01 -59.15
C TRP A 9 18.37 -18.21 -59.13
N ARG A 10 18.56 -19.21 -60.01
CA ARG A 10 17.70 -20.43 -60.03
C ARG A 10 18.19 -21.57 -59.14
N LEU A 11 19.43 -21.53 -58.65
CA LEU A 11 20.01 -22.57 -57.79
C LEU A 11 19.93 -22.29 -56.29
N ARG A 12 19.39 -21.13 -55.87
CA ARG A 12 19.12 -20.83 -54.44
C ARG A 12 17.71 -21.15 -53.97
N LYS A 13 16.83 -21.67 -54.84
CA LYS A 13 15.41 -21.94 -54.49
C LYS A 13 15.11 -23.40 -54.13
N HIS A 14 16.08 -24.30 -54.19
CA HIS A 14 15.90 -25.74 -53.89
C HIS A 14 16.67 -26.25 -52.67
N SER A 15 17.25 -25.36 -51.87
CA SER A 15 17.91 -25.70 -50.59
C SER A 15 17.21 -25.02 -49.40
N LEU A 16 15.89 -24.87 -49.46
CA LEU A 16 15.07 -24.93 -48.24
C LEU A 16 14.57 -26.36 -48.16
N GLY A 17 15.50 -27.22 -47.77
CA GLY A 17 15.25 -28.62 -47.49
C GLY A 17 14.13 -28.74 -46.46
N ILE A 18 13.32 -29.76 -46.68
CA ILE A 18 12.34 -30.34 -45.77
C ILE A 18 12.95 -30.35 -44.37
N MET A 19 12.65 -29.31 -43.59
CA MET A 19 13.07 -29.21 -42.21
C MET A 19 12.13 -30.13 -41.45
N ASP A 20 12.66 -31.29 -41.08
CA ASP A 20 12.00 -32.35 -40.32
C ASP A 20 11.12 -31.75 -39.21
N ASN A 21 9.88 -32.23 -39.10
CA ASN A 21 8.91 -31.73 -38.12
C ASN A 21 9.46 -31.82 -36.69
N GLY A 22 10.37 -32.76 -36.41
CA GLY A 22 11.10 -32.84 -35.14
C GLY A 22 11.98 -31.61 -34.88
N LYS A 23 12.70 -31.12 -35.90
CA LYS A 23 13.57 -29.93 -35.79
C LYS A 23 12.77 -28.63 -35.66
N ARG A 24 11.59 -28.55 -36.30
CA ARG A 24 10.67 -27.42 -36.13
C ARG A 24 10.14 -27.33 -34.71
N ARG A 25 9.74 -28.47 -34.12
CA ARG A 25 9.28 -28.52 -32.72
C ARG A 25 10.42 -28.18 -31.75
N ALA A 26 11.62 -28.71 -31.96
CA ALA A 26 12.78 -28.40 -31.12
C ALA A 26 13.17 -26.91 -31.19
N MET A 27 13.14 -26.29 -32.38
CA MET A 27 13.41 -24.85 -32.50
C MET A 27 12.31 -23.98 -31.90
N ALA A 28 11.04 -24.37 -32.06
CA ALA A 28 9.94 -23.67 -31.41
C ALA A 28 10.03 -23.73 -29.89
N SER A 29 10.33 -24.91 -29.32
CA SER A 29 10.56 -25.05 -27.87
C SER A 29 11.79 -24.28 -27.39
N CYS A 30 12.88 -24.25 -28.17
CA CYS A 30 14.08 -23.50 -27.81
C CYS A 30 13.86 -21.98 -27.87
N LEU A 31 13.10 -21.48 -28.85
CA LEU A 31 12.69 -20.07 -28.92
C LEU A 31 11.74 -19.69 -27.78
N LEU A 32 10.80 -20.57 -27.42
CA LEU A 32 9.89 -20.33 -26.30
C LEU A 32 10.64 -20.34 -24.96
N LEU A 33 11.62 -21.22 -24.80
CA LEU A 33 12.53 -21.22 -23.64
C LEU A 33 13.40 -19.96 -23.59
N LEU A 34 13.90 -19.49 -24.74
CA LEU A 34 14.64 -18.23 -24.84
C LEU A 34 13.75 -17.02 -24.56
N CYS A 35 12.49 -17.01 -24.97
CA CYS A 35 11.54 -15.96 -24.61
C CYS A 35 11.19 -15.99 -23.12
N VAL A 36 11.02 -17.18 -22.53
CA VAL A 36 10.80 -17.31 -21.07
C VAL A 36 12.05 -16.89 -20.31
N LEU A 37 13.25 -17.23 -20.79
CA LEU A 37 14.51 -16.76 -20.24
C LEU A 37 14.70 -15.26 -20.43
N ASP A 38 14.32 -14.67 -21.56
CA ASP A 38 14.40 -13.22 -21.80
C ASP A 38 13.38 -12.47 -20.92
N VAL A 39 12.19 -13.04 -20.67
CA VAL A 39 11.22 -12.51 -19.70
C VAL A 39 11.74 -12.65 -18.26
N LEU A 40 12.39 -13.77 -17.91
CA LEU A 40 13.06 -13.96 -16.60
C LEU A 40 14.30 -13.09 -16.43
N VAL A 41 14.99 -12.75 -17.52
CA VAL A 41 16.17 -11.86 -17.52
C VAL A 41 15.73 -10.39 -17.49
N ARG A 42 14.62 -10.03 -18.15
CA ARG A 42 14.00 -8.71 -17.99
C ARG A 42 13.37 -8.52 -16.62
N SER A 43 12.84 -9.57 -15.99
CA SER A 43 12.43 -9.50 -14.58
C SER A 43 13.61 -9.39 -13.61
N THR A 44 14.85 -9.65 -14.05
CA THR A 44 16.08 -9.40 -13.28
C THR A 44 16.77 -8.07 -13.64
N GLN A 45 16.16 -7.24 -14.49
CA GLN A 45 16.58 -5.84 -14.69
C GLN A 45 16.08 -4.88 -13.58
N ALA A 46 15.64 -5.40 -12.43
CA ALA A 46 15.45 -4.63 -11.20
C ALA A 46 16.78 -4.02 -10.65
N VAL A 47 17.91 -4.24 -11.33
CA VAL A 47 19.26 -3.85 -10.90
C VAL A 47 19.76 -2.53 -11.54
N GLU A 48 18.98 -1.83 -12.36
CA GLU A 48 19.41 -0.54 -12.96
C GLU A 48 18.56 0.69 -12.55
N ASN A 49 17.76 0.61 -11.49
CA ASN A 49 16.97 1.76 -11.00
C ASN A 49 17.74 2.69 -10.04
N ALA A 50 19.07 2.64 -10.04
CA ALA A 50 19.89 3.53 -9.21
C ALA A 50 19.60 4.99 -9.59
N GLY A 51 18.85 5.72 -8.75
CA GLY A 51 18.59 7.15 -8.92
C GLY A 51 17.18 7.52 -9.31
N ILE A 52 16.29 6.55 -9.39
CA ILE A 52 14.87 6.82 -9.52
C ILE A 52 14.30 7.13 -8.14
N VAL A 53 13.42 8.12 -8.02
CA VAL A 53 12.52 8.28 -6.88
C VAL A 53 11.11 8.22 -7.46
N TYR A 54 10.22 7.47 -6.84
CA TYR A 54 8.83 7.48 -7.28
C TYR A 54 8.09 8.62 -6.61
N ALA A 55 7.16 9.23 -7.32
CA ALA A 55 6.36 10.33 -6.81
C ALA A 55 4.90 10.15 -7.19
N ILE A 56 3.99 10.46 -6.28
CA ILE A 56 2.55 10.40 -6.56
C ILE A 56 1.95 11.80 -6.66
N GLU A 57 1.24 12.05 -7.75
CA GLU A 57 0.75 13.38 -8.09
C GLU A 57 -0.39 13.83 -7.15
N ARG A 58 -0.25 15.06 -6.66
CA ARG A 58 -1.31 15.79 -5.96
C ARG A 58 -2.20 16.46 -7.01
N ASP A 59 -3.33 15.84 -7.30
CA ASP A 59 -4.37 16.40 -8.17
C ASP A 59 -5.76 15.87 -7.77
N THR A 60 -6.83 16.61 -8.09
CA THR A 60 -8.22 16.28 -7.69
C THR A 60 -9.00 15.48 -8.74
N THR A 61 -8.38 15.26 -9.90
CA THR A 61 -8.99 14.66 -11.10
C THR A 61 -8.21 13.45 -11.60
N GLN A 62 -6.89 13.54 -11.64
CA GLN A 62 -6.00 12.47 -12.07
C GLN A 62 -5.09 12.05 -10.92
N LYS A 63 -4.83 10.76 -10.81
CA LYS A 63 -3.86 10.23 -9.87
C LYS A 63 -2.80 9.48 -10.65
N ASN A 64 -1.66 10.12 -10.79
CA ASN A 64 -0.53 9.64 -11.57
C ASN A 64 0.62 9.28 -10.63
N ILE A 65 1.31 8.19 -10.94
CA ILE A 65 2.58 7.84 -10.31
C ILE A 65 3.67 8.06 -11.36
N PHE A 66 4.72 8.77 -10.96
CA PHE A 66 5.85 9.11 -11.79
C PHE A 66 7.14 8.51 -11.23
N ALA A 67 8.09 8.26 -12.11
CA ALA A 67 9.49 8.01 -11.81
C ALA A 67 10.27 9.29 -12.09
N LEU A 68 10.98 9.78 -11.09
CA LEU A 68 11.86 10.93 -11.14
C LEU A 68 13.31 10.43 -11.20
N ASP A 69 13.99 10.68 -12.31
CA ASP A 69 15.36 10.22 -12.53
C ASP A 69 16.37 11.33 -12.19
N PHE A 70 17.15 11.08 -11.14
CA PHE A 70 18.21 11.94 -10.62
C PHE A 70 19.61 11.57 -11.14
N SER A 71 19.72 10.73 -12.18
CA SER A 71 21.02 10.31 -12.75
C SER A 71 21.88 11.48 -13.26
N ALA A 72 21.28 12.64 -13.53
CA ALA A 72 22.00 13.87 -13.87
C ALA A 72 22.70 14.52 -12.65
N GLY A 73 22.35 14.12 -11.43
CA GLY A 73 22.84 14.64 -10.15
C GLY A 73 21.83 15.55 -9.44
N VAL A 74 21.96 15.64 -8.11
CA VAL A 74 21.16 16.54 -7.26
C VAL A 74 21.41 18.01 -7.64
N GLY A 75 20.36 18.81 -7.72
CA GLY A 75 20.41 20.21 -8.17
C GLY A 75 20.37 20.40 -9.71
N MET A 76 20.28 19.32 -10.48
CA MET A 76 20.02 19.36 -11.93
C MET A 76 18.54 19.09 -12.22
N GLU A 77 18.08 19.47 -13.41
CA GLU A 77 16.72 19.15 -13.86
C GLU A 77 16.57 17.63 -14.01
N GLN A 78 15.80 17.03 -13.10
CA GLN A 78 15.44 15.61 -13.14
C GLN A 78 14.54 15.27 -14.33
N SER A 79 14.67 14.06 -14.87
CA SER A 79 13.75 13.58 -15.89
C SER A 79 12.53 12.93 -15.25
N THR A 80 11.34 13.19 -15.78
CA THR A 80 10.08 12.68 -15.23
C THR A 80 9.45 11.71 -16.23
N THR A 81 9.12 10.51 -15.77
CA THR A 81 8.45 9.48 -16.59
C THR A 81 7.18 9.03 -15.91
N LEU A 82 6.05 9.05 -16.62
CA LEU A 82 4.80 8.48 -16.11
C LEU A 82 4.95 6.96 -15.98
N VAL A 83 4.79 6.45 -14.76
CA VAL A 83 4.78 5.00 -14.48
C VAL A 83 3.39 4.46 -14.71
N THR A 84 2.38 5.06 -14.07
CA THR A 84 0.99 4.62 -14.20
C THR A 84 0.01 5.75 -13.91
N ASN A 85 -1.21 5.63 -14.44
CA ASN A 85 -2.32 6.55 -14.20
C ASN A 85 -3.49 5.75 -13.60
N MET A 86 -3.70 5.91 -12.29
CA MET A 86 -4.72 5.21 -11.52
C MET A 86 -6.12 5.54 -12.04
N THR A 87 -6.41 6.82 -12.31
CA THR A 87 -7.72 7.26 -12.81
C THR A 87 -8.06 6.62 -14.15
N LYS A 88 -7.06 6.50 -15.03
CA LYS A 88 -7.20 5.84 -16.32
C LYS A 88 -7.40 4.33 -16.15
N ALA A 89 -6.60 3.68 -15.30
CA ALA A 89 -6.72 2.25 -15.02
C ALA A 89 -8.13 1.91 -14.49
N ALA A 90 -8.65 2.71 -13.56
CA ALA A 90 -10.01 2.55 -13.04
C ALA A 90 -11.10 2.78 -14.09
N ALA A 91 -10.88 3.69 -15.04
CA ALA A 91 -11.83 3.93 -16.14
C ALA A 91 -11.81 2.82 -17.20
N GLU A 92 -10.65 2.19 -17.42
CA GLU A 92 -10.47 1.11 -18.39
C GLU A 92 -10.95 -0.25 -17.84
N ASP A 93 -10.85 -0.48 -16.53
CA ASP A 93 -11.34 -1.68 -15.85
C ASP A 93 -12.08 -1.36 -14.53
N PRO A 94 -13.33 -0.84 -14.61
CA PRO A 94 -14.07 -0.43 -13.41
C PRO A 94 -14.50 -1.60 -12.51
N ASP A 95 -14.60 -2.81 -13.06
CA ASP A 95 -15.01 -4.01 -12.30
C ASP A 95 -13.81 -4.70 -11.62
N GLY A 96 -12.61 -4.59 -12.20
CA GLY A 96 -11.37 -5.17 -11.66
C GLY A 96 -10.52 -4.21 -10.82
N PHE A 97 -10.67 -2.89 -10.99
CA PHE A 97 -9.88 -1.92 -10.24
C PHE A 97 -10.32 -1.82 -8.76
N PRO A 98 -9.38 -1.83 -7.79
CA PRO A 98 -9.69 -1.69 -6.39
C PRO A 98 -10.07 -0.24 -6.06
N MET A 99 -11.36 0.10 -6.12
CA MET A 99 -11.87 1.46 -5.85
C MET A 99 -11.56 1.98 -4.43
N ASP A 100 -11.20 1.08 -3.51
CA ASP A 100 -10.69 1.42 -2.18
C ASP A 100 -9.33 2.14 -2.21
N CYS A 101 -8.59 2.08 -3.31
CA CYS A 101 -7.29 2.73 -3.48
C CYS A 101 -7.39 4.21 -3.89
N PHE A 102 -8.60 4.77 -3.96
CA PHE A 102 -8.81 6.22 -4.06
C PHE A 102 -9.19 6.83 -2.71
N GLY A 103 -8.69 8.03 -2.47
CA GLY A 103 -9.19 8.93 -1.45
C GLY A 103 -10.19 9.93 -2.05
N TYR A 104 -11.29 10.16 -1.35
CA TYR A 104 -12.36 11.06 -1.77
C TYR A 104 -12.47 12.24 -0.81
N VAL A 105 -12.88 13.39 -1.32
CA VAL A 105 -13.24 14.53 -0.45
C VAL A 105 -14.40 14.12 0.47
N ASN A 106 -15.47 13.57 -0.10
CA ASN A 106 -16.60 13.06 0.67
C ASN A 106 -16.40 11.58 1.03
N GLY A 107 -15.70 11.34 2.15
CA GLY A 107 -15.42 9.99 2.65
C GLY A 107 -16.64 9.17 3.05
N PHE A 108 -17.73 9.83 3.50
CA PHE A 108 -18.95 9.14 3.90
C PHE A 108 -19.61 8.38 2.73
N THR A 109 -19.65 9.02 1.57
CA THR A 109 -20.24 8.40 0.35
C THR A 109 -19.21 7.78 -0.57
N ARG A 110 -17.93 8.13 -0.42
CA ARG A 110 -16.85 7.82 -1.37
C ARG A 110 -17.21 8.20 -2.80
N THR A 111 -17.76 9.40 -2.96
CA THR A 111 -18.14 9.97 -4.26
C THR A 111 -17.65 11.41 -4.38
N GLY A 112 -17.67 11.93 -5.62
CA GLY A 112 -17.28 13.30 -5.92
C GLY A 112 -15.79 13.42 -6.26
N PRO A 113 -15.18 14.61 -6.10
CA PRO A 113 -13.79 14.84 -6.45
C PRO A 113 -12.85 14.00 -5.57
N LEU A 114 -11.72 13.61 -6.16
CA LEU A 114 -10.67 12.92 -5.43
C LEU A 114 -10.05 13.88 -4.43
N TYR A 115 -9.66 13.35 -3.28
CA TYR A 115 -8.94 14.13 -2.29
C TYR A 115 -7.51 14.38 -2.78
N GLU A 116 -7.09 15.64 -2.82
CA GLU A 116 -5.84 16.03 -3.47
C GLU A 116 -4.60 15.37 -2.85
N PHE A 117 -4.58 15.20 -1.51
CA PHE A 117 -3.47 14.62 -0.77
C PHE A 117 -3.52 13.09 -0.68
N SER A 118 -4.52 12.44 -1.26
CA SER A 118 -4.61 10.98 -1.27
C SER A 118 -4.56 10.45 -2.70
N PRO A 119 -3.68 9.50 -3.04
CA PRO A 119 -2.91 8.71 -2.08
C PRO A 119 -1.64 9.41 -1.59
N ASN A 120 -1.18 9.00 -0.41
CA ASN A 120 0.05 9.44 0.29
C ASN A 120 0.80 8.20 0.81
N GLY A 121 1.83 8.34 1.65
CA GLY A 121 2.61 7.22 2.19
C GLY A 121 3.24 6.34 1.11
N LEU A 122 3.78 6.93 0.05
CA LEU A 122 4.36 6.20 -1.07
C LEU A 122 5.64 5.50 -0.61
N ALA A 123 5.75 4.20 -0.83
CA ALA A 123 6.92 3.43 -0.44
C ALA A 123 7.22 2.31 -1.44
N TYR A 124 8.46 2.23 -1.94
CA TYR A 124 8.88 1.20 -2.88
C TYR A 124 9.51 0.03 -2.14
N ASP A 125 9.12 -1.19 -2.47
CA ASP A 125 9.57 -2.39 -1.76
C ASP A 125 11.00 -2.85 -2.08
N GLY A 126 11.66 -2.15 -3.01
CA GLY A 126 12.99 -2.48 -3.51
C GLY A 126 12.98 -3.52 -4.63
N ASP A 127 11.81 -3.99 -5.08
CA ASP A 127 11.67 -5.04 -6.09
C ASP A 127 10.67 -4.64 -7.18
N ALA A 128 9.37 -4.70 -6.90
CA ALA A 128 8.35 -4.57 -7.93
C ALA A 128 7.07 -3.85 -7.49
N ARG A 129 6.98 -3.39 -6.23
CA ARG A 129 5.73 -2.83 -5.69
C ARG A 129 5.92 -1.43 -5.15
N LEU A 130 4.99 -0.55 -5.51
CA LEU A 130 4.81 0.76 -4.92
C LEU A 130 3.61 0.72 -4.00
N TYR A 131 3.86 0.64 -2.69
CA TYR A 131 2.85 0.77 -1.67
C TYR A 131 2.45 2.23 -1.49
N PHE A 132 1.18 2.46 -1.21
CA PHE A 132 0.65 3.79 -0.90
C PHE A 132 -0.62 3.66 -0.08
N VAL A 133 -1.00 4.74 0.59
CA VAL A 133 -2.19 4.81 1.44
C VAL A 133 -3.23 5.73 0.85
N ALA A 134 -4.45 5.21 0.73
CA ALA A 134 -5.63 5.97 0.38
C ALA A 134 -6.47 6.30 1.63
N PHE A 135 -6.82 7.57 1.80
CA PHE A 135 -7.67 8.04 2.90
C PHE A 135 -8.57 9.18 2.43
N ASP A 136 -9.74 9.31 3.07
CA ASP A 136 -10.73 10.32 2.70
C ASP A 136 -10.63 11.54 3.64
N GLN A 137 -11.06 12.71 3.16
CA GLN A 137 -10.93 13.96 3.92
C GLN A 137 -12.01 14.10 5.01
N TYR A 138 -13.29 14.07 4.63
CA TYR A 138 -14.39 14.24 5.58
C TYR A 138 -14.69 12.94 6.34
N ASP A 139 -14.95 13.08 7.64
CA ASP A 139 -15.13 12.00 8.63
C ASP A 139 -13.91 11.10 8.86
N MET A 140 -12.72 11.50 8.35
CA MET A 140 -11.43 10.81 8.46
C MET A 140 -11.59 9.30 8.44
N THR A 141 -11.89 8.76 7.25
CA THR A 141 -12.03 7.32 7.09
C THR A 141 -10.71 6.62 7.33
N THR A 142 -10.82 5.33 7.61
CA THR A 142 -9.67 4.46 7.81
C THR A 142 -8.70 4.52 6.63
N SER A 143 -7.42 4.74 6.91
CA SER A 143 -6.33 4.55 5.95
C SER A 143 -6.39 3.16 5.33
N ARG A 144 -6.22 3.09 4.02
CA ARG A 144 -6.25 1.85 3.23
C ARG A 144 -4.91 1.70 2.54
N LEU A 145 -4.16 0.65 2.89
CA LEU A 145 -2.93 0.29 2.21
C LEU A 145 -3.27 -0.38 0.89
N CYS A 146 -2.69 0.13 -0.18
CA CYS A 146 -2.74 -0.41 -1.53
C CYS A 146 -1.32 -0.54 -2.08
N PHE A 147 -1.18 -1.26 -3.18
CA PHE A 147 0.03 -1.19 -3.97
C PHE A 147 -0.24 -1.22 -5.47
N TYR A 148 0.68 -0.63 -6.21
CA TYR A 148 0.84 -0.84 -7.64
C TYR A 148 1.97 -1.85 -7.88
N SER A 149 1.68 -2.93 -8.58
CA SER A 149 2.67 -3.91 -9.01
C SER A 149 3.20 -3.54 -10.39
N ILE A 150 4.45 -3.10 -10.44
CA ILE A 150 5.16 -2.75 -11.67
C ILE A 150 5.28 -4.00 -12.57
N ALA A 151 5.45 -5.19 -11.97
CA ALA A 151 5.64 -6.43 -12.71
C ALA A 151 4.37 -6.89 -13.45
N THR A 152 3.20 -6.63 -12.90
CA THR A 152 1.91 -7.06 -13.47
C THR A 152 1.07 -5.92 -14.03
N ASP A 153 1.52 -4.67 -13.87
CA ASP A 153 0.81 -3.45 -14.23
C ASP A 153 -0.62 -3.41 -13.65
N SER A 154 -0.74 -3.70 -12.35
CA SER A 154 -2.02 -3.82 -11.65
C SER A 154 -2.02 -3.13 -10.29
N PHE A 155 -3.18 -2.68 -9.87
CA PHE A 155 -3.42 -2.12 -8.53
C PHE A 155 -4.12 -3.16 -7.65
N GLU A 156 -3.69 -3.24 -6.40
CA GLU A 156 -4.26 -4.17 -5.42
C GLU A 156 -4.51 -3.48 -4.07
N PHE A 157 -5.61 -3.86 -3.43
CA PHE A 157 -5.92 -3.48 -2.06
C PHE A 157 -5.22 -4.46 -1.10
N ALA A 158 -4.35 -3.96 -0.24
CA ALA A 158 -3.60 -4.80 0.69
C ALA A 158 -4.37 -4.98 2.01
N ALA A 159 -4.77 -3.89 2.67
CA ALA A 159 -5.41 -3.92 3.98
C ALA A 159 -5.96 -2.55 4.45
N ASN A 160 -6.78 -2.57 5.50
CA ASN A 160 -7.12 -1.37 6.28
C ASN A 160 -6.07 -1.14 7.39
N LEU A 161 -5.53 0.07 7.48
CA LEU A 161 -4.55 0.48 8.48
C LEU A 161 -5.17 1.19 9.70
N GLY A 162 -6.42 1.68 9.60
CA GLY A 162 -7.05 2.40 10.71
C GLY A 162 -6.72 3.89 10.62
N GLU A 163 -5.92 4.43 11.53
CA GLU A 163 -5.65 5.87 11.61
C GLU A 163 -4.99 6.45 10.32
N PRO A 164 -5.13 7.76 10.07
CA PRO A 164 -4.49 8.44 8.93
C PRO A 164 -2.97 8.22 8.88
N VAL A 165 -2.47 7.77 7.72
CA VAL A 165 -1.03 7.66 7.44
C VAL A 165 -0.64 8.82 6.54
N MET A 166 0.23 9.69 7.04
CA MET A 166 0.60 10.94 6.36
C MET A 166 1.90 10.86 5.57
N GLY A 167 2.78 9.91 5.90
CA GLY A 167 4.07 9.65 5.26
C GLY A 167 4.58 8.30 5.74
N ALA A 168 5.31 7.58 4.90
CA ALA A 168 5.74 6.22 5.17
C ALA A 168 6.98 5.82 4.37
N ALA A 169 7.71 4.85 4.90
CA ALA A 169 8.88 4.28 4.24
C ALA A 169 8.74 2.76 4.15
N PHE A 170 9.52 2.18 3.25
CA PHE A 170 9.63 0.73 3.15
C PHE A 170 10.99 0.27 3.68
N ASP A 171 10.96 -0.69 4.59
CA ASP A 171 12.13 -1.46 4.98
C ASP A 171 12.20 -2.72 4.10
N SER A 172 13.08 -2.69 3.09
CA SER A 172 13.25 -3.81 2.16
C SER A 172 13.91 -5.04 2.79
N LYS A 173 14.68 -4.85 3.88
CA LYS A 173 15.40 -5.92 4.58
C LYS A 173 14.43 -6.79 5.37
N THR A 174 13.55 -6.16 6.14
CA THR A 174 12.55 -6.84 6.97
C THR A 174 11.21 -7.04 6.24
N TYR A 175 11.07 -6.41 5.07
CA TYR A 175 9.86 -6.38 4.23
C TYR A 175 8.66 -5.82 5.00
N GLN A 176 8.86 -4.61 5.52
CA GLN A 176 7.89 -3.92 6.35
C GLN A 176 7.58 -2.55 5.76
N TYR A 177 6.29 -2.22 5.76
CA TYR A 177 5.81 -0.88 5.53
C TYR A 177 5.74 -0.15 6.88
N VAL A 178 6.45 0.96 7.01
CA VAL A 178 6.73 1.63 8.29
C VAL A 178 6.24 3.07 8.24
N TRP A 179 5.51 3.50 9.26
CA TRP A 179 5.04 4.87 9.38
C TRP A 179 4.98 5.33 10.84
N ILE A 180 4.81 6.63 11.04
CA ILE A 180 4.61 7.22 12.36
C ILE A 180 3.18 7.74 12.43
N ASP A 181 2.44 7.34 13.46
CA ASP A 181 1.07 7.81 13.64
C ASP A 181 1.06 9.32 13.91
N GLN A 182 0.13 10.02 13.27
CA GLN A 182 -0.10 11.41 13.56
C GLN A 182 -0.66 11.54 14.98
N GLY A 183 0.08 12.22 15.87
CA GLY A 183 -0.35 12.36 17.26
C GLY A 183 -1.50 13.37 17.44
N GLN A 184 -2.18 13.32 18.59
CA GLN A 184 -3.18 14.33 19.01
C GLN A 184 -2.54 15.68 19.39
N GLN A 185 -3.33 16.77 19.48
CA GLN A 185 -2.78 18.13 19.67
C GLN A 185 -1.92 18.20 20.95
N GLN A 186 -0.85 19.01 20.92
CA GLN A 186 0.21 18.97 21.94
C GLN A 186 -0.30 19.30 23.35
N ASP A 187 -1.39 20.05 23.47
CA ASP A 187 -2.09 20.34 24.73
C ASP A 187 -2.71 19.10 25.38
N VAL A 188 -2.83 17.98 24.65
CA VAL A 188 -3.36 16.69 25.12
C VAL A 188 -2.24 15.69 25.48
N GLY A 189 -0.96 16.04 25.28
CA GLY A 189 0.17 15.18 25.65
C GLY A 189 0.38 13.98 24.73
N GLY A 190 0.43 14.22 23.41
CA GLY A 190 0.72 13.17 22.43
C GLY A 190 2.07 12.49 22.63
N ILE A 191 2.15 11.22 22.21
CA ILE A 191 3.38 10.44 22.23
C ILE A 191 3.76 10.02 20.80
N LEU A 192 5.06 9.83 20.57
CA LEU A 192 5.54 9.22 19.33
C LEU A 192 5.09 7.76 19.28
N MET A 193 4.48 7.36 18.18
CA MET A 193 4.06 5.99 17.94
C MET A 193 4.50 5.54 16.56
N LEU A 194 5.44 4.60 16.56
CA LEU A 194 5.99 3.98 15.35
C LEU A 194 5.20 2.71 15.03
N GLN A 195 4.83 2.55 13.77
CA GLN A 195 3.98 1.47 13.30
C GLN A 195 4.68 0.69 12.19
N PHE A 196 4.46 -0.62 12.21
CA PHE A 196 4.99 -1.56 11.23
C PHE A 196 3.84 -2.41 10.70
N ALA A 197 3.81 -2.60 9.39
CA ALA A 197 3.05 -3.65 8.74
C ALA A 197 4.03 -4.60 8.06
N ARG A 198 4.17 -5.81 8.60
CA ARG A 198 4.95 -6.88 7.97
C ARG A 198 4.14 -7.46 6.82
N LEU A 199 4.74 -7.52 5.64
CA LEU A 199 4.07 -7.92 4.42
C LEU A 199 4.55 -9.30 3.98
N ASP A 200 3.68 -10.04 3.32
CA ASP A 200 4.04 -11.27 2.65
C ASP A 200 4.75 -10.91 1.33
N ARG A 201 6.00 -11.34 1.16
CA ARG A 201 6.78 -11.05 -0.07
C ARG A 201 6.13 -11.56 -1.34
N THR A 202 5.34 -12.63 -1.29
CA THR A 202 4.72 -13.24 -2.46
C THR A 202 3.47 -12.47 -2.88
N THR A 203 2.60 -12.16 -1.92
CA THR A 203 1.27 -11.60 -2.19
C THR A 203 1.19 -10.09 -1.98
N GLY A 204 2.13 -9.52 -1.24
CA GLY A 204 2.15 -8.11 -0.87
C GLY A 204 1.12 -7.73 0.20
N HIS A 205 0.38 -8.68 0.78
CA HIS A 205 -0.61 -8.43 1.84
C HIS A 205 0.02 -8.40 3.24
N ILE A 206 -0.66 -7.76 4.19
CA ILE A 206 -0.25 -7.71 5.59
C ILE A 206 -0.35 -9.09 6.23
N MET A 207 0.74 -9.54 6.82
CA MET A 207 0.79 -10.72 7.71
C MET A 207 0.58 -10.32 9.17
N GLU A 208 1.20 -9.21 9.57
CA GLU A 208 1.25 -8.79 10.97
C GLU A 208 1.37 -7.27 11.06
N ARG A 209 0.80 -6.70 12.13
CA ARG A 209 1.00 -5.29 12.49
C ARG A 209 1.57 -5.18 13.88
N VAL A 210 2.61 -4.36 14.01
CA VAL A 210 3.29 -4.10 15.27
C VAL A 210 3.33 -2.60 15.50
N ASN A 211 3.09 -2.18 16.74
CA ASN A 211 3.29 -0.79 17.15
C ASN A 211 4.37 -0.69 18.22
N ASN A 212 4.99 0.48 18.30
CA ASN A 212 6.00 0.77 19.29
C ASN A 212 5.85 2.19 19.83
N THR A 213 5.84 2.31 21.16
CA THR A 213 5.75 3.59 21.86
C THR A 213 6.93 3.83 22.80
N MET A 214 7.89 2.89 22.87
CA MET A 214 8.98 2.90 23.85
C MET A 214 10.32 3.11 23.14
N PHE A 215 10.98 4.22 23.47
CA PHE A 215 12.22 4.64 22.84
C PHE A 215 13.29 4.95 23.88
N ARG A 216 14.56 4.77 23.52
CA ARG A 216 15.70 5.37 24.25
C ARG A 216 16.05 6.68 23.59
N ASN A 217 15.84 7.80 24.29
CA ASN A 217 16.26 9.11 23.80
C ASN A 217 17.79 9.28 23.94
N VAL A 218 18.53 8.93 22.89
CA VAL A 218 20.00 8.97 22.85
C VAL A 218 20.55 10.30 22.34
N THR A 219 19.72 11.33 22.24
CA THR A 219 20.11 12.67 21.80
C THR A 219 21.30 13.20 22.58
N THR A 220 21.25 13.14 23.92
CA THR A 220 22.30 13.62 24.82
C THR A 220 22.94 12.53 25.68
N ASN A 221 22.26 11.39 25.86
CA ASN A 221 22.73 10.28 26.68
C ASN A 221 22.52 8.94 25.96
N PRO A 222 23.59 8.28 25.48
CA PRO A 222 23.47 6.99 24.78
C PRO A 222 22.88 5.87 25.65
N ASN A 223 22.90 6.02 26.97
CA ASN A 223 22.37 5.05 27.93
C ASN A 223 21.05 5.50 28.58
N ALA A 224 20.30 6.39 27.93
CA ALA A 224 18.99 6.81 28.42
C ALA A 224 18.07 5.60 28.66
N PRO A 225 17.21 5.63 29.71
CA PRO A 225 16.20 4.60 29.90
C PRO A 225 15.17 4.64 28.78
N ALA A 226 14.53 3.49 28.52
CA ALA A 226 13.40 3.41 27.61
C ALA A 226 12.19 4.14 28.20
N ALA A 227 11.55 5.00 27.42
CA ALA A 227 10.35 5.72 27.82
C ALA A 227 9.51 6.12 26.59
N GLN A 228 8.25 6.45 26.83
CA GLN A 228 7.46 7.17 25.82
C GLN A 228 8.06 8.55 25.57
N LEU A 229 8.11 8.95 24.30
CA LEU A 229 8.58 10.28 23.92
C LEU A 229 7.37 11.23 23.86
N PRO A 230 7.32 12.28 24.70
CA PRO A 230 6.24 13.27 24.69
C PRO A 230 6.45 14.23 23.51
N PHE A 231 6.26 13.71 22.31
CA PHE A 231 6.46 14.39 21.05
C PHE A 231 5.32 13.97 20.12
N THR A 232 4.63 14.96 19.55
CA THR A 232 3.57 14.74 18.58
C THR A 232 4.13 14.88 17.17
N PHE A 233 4.18 13.77 16.43
CA PHE A 233 4.40 13.80 14.98
C PHE A 233 3.15 14.38 14.30
N ARG A 234 3.32 15.45 13.52
CA ARG A 234 2.23 16.09 12.77
C ARG A 234 2.59 16.17 11.31
N GLY A 235 2.13 15.21 10.51
CA GLY A 235 2.51 15.15 9.09
C GLY A 235 4.02 15.16 8.88
N GLY A 236 4.42 15.29 7.62
CA GLY A 236 5.79 15.10 7.18
C GLY A 236 6.03 13.66 6.76
N ASP A 237 7.28 13.35 6.49
CA ASP A 237 7.67 12.14 5.79
C ASP A 237 8.80 11.41 6.51
N VAL A 238 9.00 10.15 6.13
CA VAL A 238 10.04 9.28 6.67
C VAL A 238 10.77 8.57 5.53
N ALA A 239 12.08 8.36 5.70
CA ALA A 239 12.88 7.54 4.79
C ALA A 239 13.75 6.58 5.61
N ILE A 240 13.99 5.38 5.09
CA ILE A 240 14.80 4.35 5.78
C ILE A 240 16.03 4.03 4.92
N ASP A 241 17.21 4.08 5.53
CA ASP A 241 18.44 3.64 4.87
C ASP A 241 18.68 2.13 5.03
N CYS A 242 19.65 1.59 4.30
CA CYS A 242 19.98 0.16 4.35
C CYS A 242 20.62 -0.31 5.66
N GLY A 243 21.04 0.62 6.52
CA GLY A 243 21.49 0.33 7.88
C GLY A 243 20.31 0.13 8.86
N GLY A 244 19.09 0.48 8.45
CA GLY A 244 17.92 0.48 9.33
C GLY A 244 17.78 1.76 10.13
N MET A 245 18.41 2.85 9.69
CA MET A 245 18.13 4.16 10.25
C MET A 245 16.93 4.76 9.53
N LEU A 246 15.85 4.96 10.29
CA LEU A 246 14.71 5.77 9.87
C LEU A 246 15.02 7.23 10.14
N TYR A 247 14.90 8.08 9.13
CA TYR A 247 14.93 9.53 9.20
C TYR A 247 13.50 10.02 9.14
N GLY A 248 13.12 10.91 10.06
CA GLY A 248 11.78 11.48 10.09
C GLY A 248 11.82 13.00 10.10
N SER A 249 10.97 13.60 9.26
CA SER A 249 10.69 15.02 9.23
C SER A 249 9.23 15.25 9.61
N SER A 250 8.95 16.28 10.43
CA SER A 250 7.57 16.58 10.82
C SER A 250 7.19 18.04 10.56
N VAL A 251 6.03 18.25 9.91
CA VAL A 251 5.47 19.57 9.63
C VAL A 251 4.74 20.14 10.85
N GLY A 252 5.30 21.16 11.48
CA GLY A 252 4.53 21.93 12.45
C GLY A 252 3.30 22.58 11.79
N THR A 253 2.08 22.20 12.18
CA THR A 253 0.87 22.81 11.61
C THR A 253 0.71 24.27 12.07
N GLY A 254 0.50 25.21 11.14
CA GLY A 254 0.15 26.59 11.45
C GLY A 254 1.27 27.42 12.10
N GLY A 255 2.52 27.17 11.72
CA GLY A 255 3.70 27.72 12.40
C GLY A 255 4.10 26.92 13.65
N GLY A 256 3.67 25.66 13.73
CA GLY A 256 4.05 24.74 14.81
C GLY A 256 5.53 24.32 14.72
N PHE A 257 6.00 23.62 15.75
CA PHE A 257 7.39 23.14 15.82
C PHE A 257 7.66 22.08 14.77
N LYS A 258 8.77 22.25 14.05
CA LYS A 258 9.27 21.23 13.14
C LYS A 258 10.37 20.43 13.82
N TYR A 259 10.50 19.17 13.41
CA TYR A 259 11.47 18.24 13.97
C TYR A 259 12.13 17.46 12.85
N PHE A 260 13.44 17.27 12.98
CA PHE A 260 14.20 16.30 12.22
C PHE A 260 14.90 15.36 13.19
N PHE A 261 14.70 14.06 13.02
CA PHE A 261 15.18 13.06 13.96
C PHE A 261 15.49 11.75 13.26
N THR A 262 16.19 10.86 13.96
CA THR A 262 16.42 9.49 13.52
C THR A 262 15.92 8.48 14.54
N ILE A 263 15.48 7.33 14.06
CA ILE A 263 15.18 6.13 14.84
C ILE A 263 16.03 4.99 14.30
N ASP A 264 16.87 4.41 15.14
CA ASP A 264 17.60 3.18 14.84
C ASP A 264 16.65 1.98 15.01
N LEU A 265 16.31 1.32 13.90
CA LEU A 265 15.46 0.13 13.86
C LEU A 265 16.20 -1.14 14.33
N ASN A 266 17.47 -1.02 14.69
CA ASN A 266 18.26 -1.99 15.44
C ASN A 266 18.33 -3.36 14.76
N TYR A 267 18.73 -3.39 13.49
CA TYR A 267 18.87 -4.63 12.72
C TYR A 267 19.86 -5.63 13.31
N ASP A 268 20.78 -5.17 14.14
CA ASP A 268 21.79 -6.01 14.80
C ASP A 268 21.22 -6.83 15.98
N ALA A 269 20.02 -6.50 16.48
CA ALA A 269 19.41 -7.21 17.61
C ALA A 269 18.86 -8.61 17.28
N GLY A 270 18.82 -8.99 15.99
CA GLY A 270 18.25 -10.26 15.55
C GLY A 270 16.71 -10.24 15.54
N ASP A 271 16.15 -11.14 14.73
CA ASP A 271 14.75 -11.31 14.35
C ASP A 271 13.72 -10.45 15.10
N LEU A 272 13.10 -9.49 14.41
CA LEU A 272 12.02 -8.61 14.90
C LEU A 272 10.74 -9.37 15.33
N GLY A 273 10.73 -10.71 15.23
CA GLY A 273 9.53 -11.55 15.31
C GLY A 273 9.19 -12.17 16.68
N GLU A 274 10.06 -12.12 17.70
CA GLU A 274 9.80 -12.90 18.93
C GLU A 274 10.06 -12.17 20.27
N THR A 275 10.69 -11.00 20.31
CA THR A 275 10.97 -10.33 21.59
C THR A 275 9.91 -9.28 21.94
N PRO A 276 9.20 -9.42 23.08
CA PRO A 276 8.31 -8.38 23.57
C PRO A 276 9.16 -7.22 24.08
N GLU A 277 8.86 -6.02 23.57
CA GLU A 277 9.53 -4.74 23.85
C GLU A 277 10.89 -4.54 23.17
N ILE A 278 10.91 -4.60 21.84
CA ILE A 278 12.00 -3.98 21.08
C ILE A 278 12.04 -2.50 21.46
N VAL A 279 13.18 -2.00 21.92
CA VAL A 279 13.34 -0.59 22.27
C VAL A 279 14.22 0.06 21.22
N TYR A 280 13.66 1.00 20.48
CA TYR A 280 14.40 1.72 19.43
C TYR A 280 15.16 2.92 19.99
N ALA A 281 16.34 3.20 19.43
CA ALA A 281 17.10 4.38 19.81
C ALA A 281 16.63 5.59 19.00
N TYR A 282 16.09 6.58 19.68
CA TYR A 282 15.67 7.85 19.09
C TYR A 282 16.73 8.91 19.32
N ARG A 283 17.05 9.67 18.27
CA ARG A 283 17.92 10.84 18.34
C ARG A 283 17.25 12.02 17.66
N LEU A 284 16.97 13.06 18.43
CA LEU A 284 16.60 14.36 17.88
C LEU A 284 17.84 15.01 17.28
N ILE A 285 17.75 15.46 16.04
CA ILE A 285 18.84 16.15 15.33
C ILE A 285 18.56 17.64 15.31
N HIS A 286 17.34 18.03 14.94
CA HIS A 286 16.89 19.41 14.91
C HIS A 286 15.47 19.56 15.44
N ALA A 287 15.22 20.65 16.15
CA ALA A 287 13.88 21.09 16.54
C ALA A 287 13.83 22.62 16.51
N ASP A 288 12.74 23.16 15.99
CA ASP A 288 12.48 24.60 16.08
C ASP A 288 12.15 24.98 17.53
N VAL A 289 12.80 26.03 18.04
CA VAL A 289 12.68 26.46 19.44
C VAL A 289 11.37 27.24 19.63
N PRO A 290 10.53 26.88 20.63
CA PRO A 290 9.21 27.46 20.77
C PRO A 290 9.08 28.95 21.08
N ASP A 291 10.04 29.54 21.80
CA ASP A 291 9.76 30.75 22.60
C ASP A 291 10.80 31.87 22.48
N ASP A 292 11.79 31.77 21.58
CA ASP A 292 12.79 32.82 21.41
C ASP A 292 12.86 33.30 19.95
N PRO A 293 12.11 34.35 19.58
CA PRO A 293 12.20 34.96 18.25
C PRO A 293 13.56 35.63 17.99
N SER A 294 14.48 35.67 18.97
CA SER A 294 15.89 36.05 18.77
C SER A 294 16.81 34.86 18.52
N GLN A 295 16.32 33.64 18.75
CA GLN A 295 16.90 32.38 18.28
C GLN A 295 16.04 31.81 17.15
N VAL A 296 15.69 32.64 16.17
CA VAL A 296 15.54 32.09 14.81
C VAL A 296 16.86 31.36 14.57
N SER A 297 16.81 30.05 14.51
CA SER A 297 17.97 29.23 14.18
C SER A 297 18.65 29.90 13.00
N THR A 298 19.89 30.35 13.15
CA THR A 298 20.63 30.97 12.04
C THR A 298 20.87 29.98 10.91
N LEU A 299 20.61 28.70 11.17
CA LEU A 299 20.40 27.68 10.15
C LEU A 299 18.99 27.90 9.61
N THR A 300 18.88 28.70 8.57
CA THR A 300 17.77 28.63 7.64
C THR A 300 18.12 27.53 6.65
N GLY A 301 17.21 26.61 6.31
CA GLY A 301 17.58 25.50 5.43
C GLY A 301 17.45 24.11 6.01
N PHE A 302 16.32 23.72 6.57
CA PHE A 302 16.15 22.38 7.14
C PHE A 302 15.05 21.60 6.44
N ALA A 303 15.29 20.29 6.28
CA ALA A 303 14.37 19.28 5.77
C ALA A 303 13.21 19.03 6.72
N THR A 304 12.50 20.09 7.09
CA THR A 304 11.62 20.17 8.25
C THR A 304 10.15 20.27 7.88
N ALA A 305 9.84 20.20 6.59
CA ALA A 305 8.48 20.06 6.11
C ALA A 305 8.35 19.11 4.91
N ASP A 306 9.45 18.44 4.60
CA ASP A 306 9.71 18.05 3.24
C ASP A 306 9.66 16.53 3.11
N GLN A 307 9.21 16.10 1.95
CA GLN A 307 9.26 14.71 1.55
C GLN A 307 10.71 14.25 1.51
N LEU A 308 10.99 13.10 2.11
CA LEU A 308 12.32 12.53 2.29
C LEU A 308 12.49 11.34 1.35
N ALA A 309 13.60 11.34 0.62
CA ALA A 309 13.97 10.17 -0.16
C ALA A 309 15.48 9.95 -0.16
N PHE A 310 15.92 8.77 -0.57
CA PHE A 310 17.32 8.49 -0.88
C PHE A 310 17.54 8.52 -2.39
N ASP A 311 18.62 9.19 -2.81
CA ASP A 311 19.08 9.17 -4.19
C ASP A 311 19.91 7.91 -4.52
N MET A 312 20.43 7.83 -5.75
CA MET A 312 21.25 6.69 -6.20
C MET A 312 22.53 6.45 -5.39
N ASP A 313 23.08 7.51 -4.82
CA ASP A 313 24.31 7.45 -4.05
C ASP A 313 24.03 7.08 -2.58
N GLY A 314 22.76 6.81 -2.23
CA GLY A 314 22.33 6.56 -0.87
C GLY A 314 22.37 7.82 -0.01
N ARG A 315 22.32 9.01 -0.61
CA ARG A 315 22.24 10.26 0.14
C ARG A 315 20.79 10.59 0.41
N LEU A 316 20.50 10.99 1.64
CA LEU A 316 19.20 11.54 2.00
C LEU A 316 19.02 12.86 1.26
N ILE A 317 17.93 12.98 0.52
CA ILE A 317 17.53 14.16 -0.21
C ILE A 317 16.15 14.61 0.26
N SER A 318 15.91 15.89 0.04
CA SER A 318 14.69 16.59 0.38
C SER A 318 14.49 17.71 -0.63
N GLN A 319 13.26 18.18 -0.83
CA GLN A 319 12.96 19.17 -1.85
C GLN A 319 12.66 20.55 -1.27
N ASP A 320 13.35 21.57 -1.79
CA ASP A 320 12.96 22.95 -1.62
C ASP A 320 11.59 23.17 -2.28
N SER A 321 10.53 23.23 -1.49
CA SER A 321 9.16 23.43 -1.96
C SER A 321 8.93 24.77 -2.68
N GLU A 322 9.76 25.79 -2.42
CA GLU A 322 9.69 27.08 -3.13
C GLU A 322 10.33 26.97 -4.52
N GLN A 323 11.52 26.35 -4.60
CA GLN A 323 12.30 26.30 -5.84
C GLN A 323 12.01 25.06 -6.71
N GLY A 324 11.40 24.03 -6.13
CA GLY A 324 11.25 22.72 -6.75
C GLY A 324 12.57 21.98 -6.95
N VAL A 325 13.61 22.32 -6.17
CA VAL A 325 14.96 21.79 -6.32
C VAL A 325 15.25 20.82 -5.19
N PHE A 326 15.69 19.62 -5.54
CA PHE A 326 16.17 18.65 -4.55
C PHE A 326 17.57 19.03 -4.06
N SER A 327 17.75 18.92 -2.75
CA SER A 327 19.01 19.16 -2.05
C SER A 327 19.37 17.99 -1.16
N VAL A 328 20.67 17.77 -0.96
CA VAL A 328 21.16 16.75 -0.03
C VAL A 328 20.97 17.25 1.40
N VAL A 329 20.42 16.40 2.26
CA VAL A 329 20.29 16.64 3.69
C VAL A 329 21.62 16.32 4.38
N ASP A 330 22.17 17.28 5.10
CA ASP A 330 23.20 17.05 6.10
C ASP A 330 22.58 16.35 7.30
N ILE A 331 22.72 15.02 7.34
CA ILE A 331 22.18 14.18 8.40
C ILE A 331 22.68 14.54 9.81
N ALA A 332 23.79 15.26 9.95
CA ALA A 332 24.30 15.67 11.26
C ALA A 332 23.53 16.87 11.83
N THR A 333 22.96 17.70 10.95
CA THR A 333 22.28 18.96 11.32
C THR A 333 20.80 18.96 10.92
N GLY A 334 20.38 18.08 10.01
CA GLY A 334 19.08 18.12 9.34
C GLY A 334 18.98 19.20 8.25
N ALA A 335 20.08 19.91 7.97
CA ALA A 335 20.07 21.04 7.05
C ALA A 335 20.21 20.58 5.60
N ASN A 336 19.39 21.10 4.70
CA ASN A 336 19.44 20.88 3.25
C ASN A 336 19.56 22.20 2.46
N GLY A 337 19.59 23.35 3.15
CA GLY A 337 19.70 24.67 2.53
C GLY A 337 18.36 25.29 2.08
N GLU A 338 17.22 24.66 2.37
CA GLU A 338 15.88 25.14 2.03
C GLU A 338 15.38 26.38 2.79
N LEU A 339 15.18 27.47 2.06
CA LEU A 339 14.54 28.68 2.61
C LEU A 339 13.02 28.67 2.42
N GLY A 340 12.45 27.50 2.11
CA GLY A 340 11.11 27.32 1.59
C GLY A 340 9.99 27.87 2.48
N VAL A 341 8.82 27.99 1.86
CA VAL A 341 7.61 28.50 2.51
C VAL A 341 7.19 27.55 3.64
N GLU A 342 7.10 28.07 4.86
CA GLU A 342 6.67 27.27 6.01
C GLU A 342 5.28 26.66 5.80
N GLY A 343 5.18 25.34 5.98
CA GLY A 343 3.90 24.62 6.01
C GLY A 343 3.41 24.07 4.68
N GLU A 344 4.26 23.99 3.65
CA GLU A 344 3.97 23.16 2.47
C GLU A 344 4.40 21.70 2.71
N ASP A 345 3.49 20.75 2.49
CA ASP A 345 3.67 19.31 2.68
C ASP A 345 3.70 18.53 1.34
N TYR A 346 4.11 19.22 0.27
CA TYR A 346 4.06 18.70 -1.09
C TYR A 346 5.23 19.20 -1.92
N ILE A 347 5.55 18.45 -2.96
CA ILE A 347 6.66 18.73 -3.88
C ILE A 347 6.15 19.47 -5.10
N ARG A 348 7.02 20.29 -5.70
CA ARG A 348 6.78 20.99 -6.95
C ARG A 348 7.86 20.69 -7.98
N LEU A 349 7.51 20.23 -9.18
CA LEU A 349 8.47 20.08 -10.28
C LEU A 349 7.99 20.85 -11.51
N TYR A 350 8.90 21.60 -12.13
CA TYR A 350 8.66 22.16 -13.45
C TYR A 350 9.11 21.15 -14.50
N GLU A 351 8.18 20.68 -15.32
CA GLU A 351 8.46 19.77 -16.43
C GLU A 351 7.90 20.38 -17.71
N MET A 352 8.78 20.65 -18.69
CA MET A 352 8.39 21.22 -19.99
C MET A 352 7.51 22.50 -19.88
N GLY A 353 7.71 23.29 -18.83
CA GLY A 353 6.94 24.51 -18.56
C GLY A 353 5.59 24.28 -17.85
N MET A 354 5.28 23.05 -17.44
CA MET A 354 4.14 22.74 -16.57
C MET A 354 4.63 22.53 -15.13
N LEU A 355 3.96 23.17 -14.17
CA LEU A 355 4.18 22.91 -12.75
C LEU A 355 3.37 21.68 -12.34
N ARG A 356 4.04 20.64 -11.89
CA ARG A 356 3.45 19.46 -11.26
C ARG A 356 3.62 19.52 -9.76
N THR A 357 2.63 19.03 -9.04
CA THR A 357 2.67 18.89 -7.58
C THR A 357 2.56 17.44 -7.17
N PHE A 358 3.35 16.99 -6.20
CA PHE A 358 3.33 15.62 -5.71
C PHE A 358 3.00 15.59 -4.23
N ALA A 359 2.18 14.63 -3.82
CA ALA A 359 1.76 14.45 -2.44
C ALA A 359 2.83 13.71 -1.62
N ASP A 360 3.63 12.85 -2.26
CA ASP A 360 4.64 12.03 -1.57
C ASP A 360 5.74 11.51 -2.51
N LEU A 361 6.84 11.02 -1.92
CA LEU A 361 7.96 10.34 -2.55
C LEU A 361 8.21 8.94 -2.00
N ALA A 362 8.78 8.07 -2.83
CA ALA A 362 9.39 6.83 -2.40
C ALA A 362 10.81 6.69 -2.90
N SER A 363 11.72 6.43 -1.96
CA SER A 363 13.11 6.03 -2.23
C SER A 363 13.18 4.72 -3.01
N THR A 364 14.12 4.58 -3.95
CA THR A 364 14.41 3.29 -4.63
C THR A 364 15.59 2.53 -4.05
N LEU A 365 16.07 2.94 -2.88
CA LEU A 365 17.27 2.39 -2.25
C LEU A 365 17.16 0.86 -2.11
N SER A 366 17.97 0.14 -2.89
CA SER A 366 18.02 -1.32 -2.88
C SER A 366 19.11 -1.80 -1.95
N CYS A 367 18.73 -2.40 -0.83
CA CYS A 367 19.66 -2.82 0.22
C CYS A 367 20.29 -4.18 -0.03
N GLU A 368 20.44 -4.57 -1.31
CA GLU A 368 21.00 -5.84 -1.77
C GLU A 368 20.42 -7.06 -1.03
N VAL A 369 19.14 -7.00 -0.67
CA VAL A 369 18.50 -8.08 0.07
C VAL A 369 18.33 -9.24 -0.89
N SER A 370 18.98 -10.37 -0.59
CA SER A 370 18.85 -11.57 -1.43
C SER A 370 17.39 -11.96 -1.52
N THR A 371 16.80 -11.90 -2.71
CA THR A 371 15.44 -12.38 -2.95
C THR A 371 15.40 -13.84 -2.49
N PRO A 372 14.49 -14.22 -1.56
CA PRO A 372 14.43 -15.58 -1.09
C PRO A 372 14.22 -16.48 -2.32
N THR A 373 15.16 -17.39 -2.56
CA THR A 373 15.01 -18.35 -3.66
C THR A 373 13.73 -19.12 -3.38
N PRO A 374 12.74 -19.13 -4.29
CA PRO A 374 11.49 -19.81 -4.04
C PRO A 374 11.80 -21.27 -3.70
N THR A 375 11.48 -21.67 -2.47
CA THR A 375 11.62 -23.06 -2.06
C THR A 375 10.78 -23.88 -3.02
N PRO A 376 11.35 -24.85 -3.76
CA PRO A 376 10.58 -25.62 -4.72
C PRO A 376 9.41 -26.25 -3.98
N THR A 377 8.19 -25.92 -4.41
CA THR A 377 6.96 -26.51 -3.85
C THR A 377 7.14 -28.02 -3.85
N PRO A 378 7.03 -28.71 -2.69
CA PRO A 378 7.20 -30.15 -2.65
C PRO A 378 6.23 -30.74 -3.67
N THR A 379 6.78 -31.41 -4.69
CA THR A 379 5.97 -32.06 -5.71
C THR A 379 5.07 -33.03 -4.97
N SER A 380 3.76 -32.80 -4.98
CA SER A 380 2.81 -33.69 -4.33
C SER A 380 3.05 -35.08 -4.89
N THR A 381 3.69 -35.96 -4.12
CA THR A 381 3.77 -37.38 -4.45
C THR A 381 2.34 -37.84 -4.55
N SER A 382 1.90 -38.16 -5.77
CA SER A 382 0.58 -38.72 -6.02
C SER A 382 0.41 -39.91 -5.08
N MET A 383 -0.49 -39.76 -4.11
CA MET A 383 -0.85 -40.86 -3.23
C MET A 383 -1.34 -42.00 -4.13
N PRO A 384 -0.79 -43.22 -4.03
CA PRO A 384 -1.23 -44.32 -4.87
C PRO A 384 -2.73 -44.51 -4.66
N THR A 385 -3.49 -44.40 -5.76
CA THR A 385 -4.93 -44.67 -5.76
C THR A 385 -5.16 -46.04 -5.12
N PRO A 386 -5.93 -46.17 -4.01
CA PRO A 386 -6.20 -47.46 -3.44
C PRO A 386 -6.91 -48.32 -4.49
N THR A 387 -6.31 -49.47 -4.79
CA THR A 387 -6.90 -50.48 -5.67
C THR A 387 -8.28 -50.84 -5.12
N PRO A 388 -9.37 -50.76 -5.90
CA PRO A 388 -10.69 -51.14 -5.38
C PRO A 388 -10.68 -52.62 -4.99
N GLU A 389 -10.88 -52.89 -3.70
CA GLU A 389 -11.24 -54.22 -3.23
C GLU A 389 -12.59 -54.57 -3.84
N TYR A 390 -12.59 -55.62 -4.66
CA TYR A 390 -13.80 -56.20 -5.23
C TYR A 390 -14.71 -56.70 -4.10
N CYS A 391 -15.75 -55.93 -3.79
CA CYS A 391 -16.90 -56.46 -3.05
C CYS A 391 -17.63 -57.48 -3.92
N CYS A 392 -17.99 -58.58 -3.27
CA CYS A 392 -18.54 -59.81 -3.81
C CYS A 392 -19.66 -59.61 -4.85
N SER A 393 -19.60 -60.43 -5.90
CA SER A 393 -20.65 -60.61 -6.89
C SER A 393 -21.92 -61.19 -6.24
N PRO A 394 -23.13 -60.74 -6.60
CA PRO A 394 -24.39 -61.11 -5.94
C PRO A 394 -24.97 -62.47 -6.40
N ASP A 395 -24.13 -63.49 -6.59
CA ASP A 395 -24.57 -64.81 -7.10
C ASP A 395 -24.21 -66.00 -6.19
N ASP A 396 -23.87 -65.77 -4.92
CA ASP A 396 -23.68 -66.86 -3.95
C ASP A 396 -24.79 -66.85 -2.89
N GLU A 397 -25.84 -67.65 -3.14
CA GLU A 397 -26.85 -68.00 -2.15
C GLU A 397 -26.19 -68.74 -0.98
N GLY A 398 -26.10 -68.11 0.20
CA GLY A 398 -25.92 -68.85 1.45
C GLY A 398 -24.97 -68.28 2.50
N ALA A 399 -24.37 -67.11 2.33
CA ALA A 399 -23.47 -66.54 3.35
C ALA A 399 -24.22 -65.68 4.38
N VAL A 400 -24.52 -66.26 5.55
CA VAL A 400 -25.01 -65.55 6.74
C VAL A 400 -23.89 -64.65 7.27
N CYS A 401 -24.04 -63.33 7.16
CA CYS A 401 -23.15 -62.38 7.84
C CYS A 401 -23.43 -62.42 9.35
N LYS A 402 -22.45 -62.89 10.13
CA LYS A 402 -22.43 -62.74 11.59
C LYS A 402 -22.25 -61.26 11.93
N THR A 403 -23.23 -60.69 12.60
CA THR A 403 -23.11 -59.40 13.28
C THR A 403 -22.07 -59.53 14.38
N ALA A 404 -20.91 -58.89 14.19
CA ALA A 404 -19.94 -58.69 15.25
C ALA A 404 -20.40 -57.48 16.08
N SER A 405 -20.98 -57.78 17.24
CA SER A 405 -21.09 -56.88 18.37
C SER A 405 -19.70 -56.65 18.92
N ASP A 406 -19.21 -55.40 18.91
CA ASP A 406 -18.17 -54.90 19.82
C ASP A 406 -18.05 -53.38 19.62
N MET A 407 -18.84 -52.61 20.38
CA MET A 407 -18.55 -51.21 20.68
C MET A 407 -17.91 -51.17 22.07
N PRO A 408 -16.71 -50.59 22.24
CA PRO A 408 -16.21 -50.28 23.57
C PRO A 408 -16.86 -48.98 24.08
N GLU A 409 -17.32 -49.04 25.33
CA GLU A 409 -17.79 -47.90 26.12
C GLU A 409 -16.67 -46.87 26.27
N GLU A 410 -16.95 -45.60 25.92
CA GLU A 410 -16.11 -44.48 26.34
C GLU A 410 -16.38 -44.18 27.81
N SER A 411 -15.36 -44.47 28.63
CA SER A 411 -15.26 -44.06 30.02
C SER A 411 -15.02 -42.56 30.12
N SER A 412 -15.96 -41.85 30.72
CA SER A 412 -15.79 -40.50 31.25
C SER A 412 -14.99 -40.57 32.55
N ASP A 413 -13.82 -39.92 32.58
CA ASP A 413 -13.12 -39.62 33.83
C ASP A 413 -12.45 -38.24 33.78
N ASN A 414 -12.55 -37.58 34.93
CA ASN A 414 -12.30 -36.18 35.21
C ASN A 414 -10.86 -35.73 35.03
N SER A 415 -10.66 -34.43 34.80
CA SER A 415 -9.48 -33.72 35.31
C SER A 415 -9.83 -32.27 35.65
N ASP A 416 -10.03 -32.07 36.95
CA ASP A 416 -9.95 -30.80 37.66
C ASP A 416 -8.62 -30.08 37.36
N SER A 417 -8.66 -28.77 37.18
CA SER A 417 -7.54 -27.92 37.59
C SER A 417 -8.03 -26.55 38.04
N ASP A 418 -7.50 -26.18 39.19
CA ASP A 418 -7.82 -25.04 40.04
C ASP A 418 -7.41 -23.70 39.42
N TYR A 419 -8.24 -22.67 39.53
CA TYR A 419 -7.77 -21.29 39.72
C TYR A 419 -8.72 -20.53 40.65
N GLU A 420 -8.31 -20.43 41.91
CA GLU A 420 -8.85 -19.53 42.92
C GLU A 420 -8.04 -18.21 42.92
N THR A 421 -8.75 -17.11 43.15
CA THR A 421 -8.28 -15.89 43.82
C THR A 421 -7.51 -14.82 43.01
N MET A 422 -8.23 -13.77 42.59
CA MET A 422 -8.06 -12.46 43.26
C MET A 422 -9.27 -11.54 43.11
N ARG A 423 -9.62 -10.94 44.25
CA ARG A 423 -10.81 -10.13 44.55
C ARG A 423 -10.32 -8.81 45.12
N MET A 424 -10.72 -7.66 44.55
CA MET A 424 -10.89 -6.35 45.20
C MET A 424 -11.89 -5.57 44.33
N ILE A 425 -13.15 -5.31 44.71
CA ILE A 425 -13.69 -4.38 45.72
C ILE A 425 -13.08 -2.96 45.66
N THR A 426 -13.83 -2.04 45.03
CA THR A 426 -14.38 -0.79 45.61
C THR A 426 -15.24 -0.16 44.49
N SER A 427 -16.52 0.14 44.63
CA SER A 427 -17.33 0.89 45.61
C SER A 427 -17.88 2.14 44.94
N MET A 428 -19.17 2.36 45.19
CA MET A 428 -20.10 3.25 44.52
C MET A 428 -19.79 4.75 44.69
N ARG A 429 -20.21 5.55 43.70
CA ARG A 429 -20.91 6.81 44.01
C ARG A 429 -21.97 7.17 42.97
N SER A 430 -23.22 6.99 43.41
CA SER A 430 -24.42 7.57 42.84
C SER A 430 -24.44 9.08 43.03
N HIS A 431 -24.81 9.84 41.99
CA HIS A 431 -25.71 10.99 42.13
C HIS A 431 -26.60 11.11 40.88
N SER A 432 -27.90 10.96 41.13
CA SER A 432 -29.01 11.31 40.23
C SER A 432 -29.10 12.82 39.98
N LYS A 433 -29.58 13.25 38.80
CA LYS A 433 -30.92 13.85 38.63
C LYS A 433 -31.20 14.33 37.20
N HIS A 434 -32.40 13.94 36.75
CA HIS A 434 -33.34 14.60 35.82
C HIS A 434 -32.90 15.00 34.42
N SER A 435 -33.53 14.35 33.42
CA SER A 435 -34.18 15.05 32.31
C SER A 435 -35.32 14.18 31.75
N ARG A 436 -36.53 14.74 31.75
CA ARG A 436 -37.75 14.20 31.13
C ARG A 436 -37.65 14.41 29.61
N GLY A 437 -37.89 13.37 28.83
CA GLY A 437 -38.08 13.49 27.37
C GLY A 437 -38.98 12.37 26.87
N ARG A 438 -40.22 12.71 26.52
CA ARG A 438 -41.20 11.82 25.90
C ARG A 438 -40.78 11.52 24.46
N GLY A 439 -40.75 10.24 24.09
CA GLY A 439 -40.70 9.80 22.69
C GLY A 439 -41.38 8.45 22.55
N ARG A 440 -42.58 8.44 21.95
CA ARG A 440 -43.28 7.24 21.52
C ARG A 440 -42.56 6.68 20.28
N GLY A 441 -42.25 5.39 20.28
CA GLY A 441 -41.81 4.65 19.10
C GLY A 441 -42.19 3.19 19.26
N HIS A 442 -42.98 2.68 18.33
CA HIS A 442 -43.53 1.33 18.31
C HIS A 442 -42.41 0.29 18.14
N TYR A 443 -42.36 -0.72 19.03
CA TYR A 443 -41.57 -1.93 18.85
C TYR A 443 -42.49 -3.13 18.60
N CYS A 444 -42.33 -3.75 17.43
CA CYS A 444 -42.81 -5.08 17.16
C CYS A 444 -41.98 -6.09 17.97
N ARG A 445 -42.71 -6.98 18.64
CA ARG A 445 -42.20 -8.02 19.53
C ARG A 445 -42.36 -9.35 18.79
N CYS A 446 -41.26 -9.99 18.43
CA CYS A 446 -41.23 -11.42 18.13
C CYS A 446 -40.19 -12.04 19.06
N SER A 447 -40.68 -12.85 20.00
CA SER A 447 -39.85 -13.69 20.86
C SER A 447 -39.48 -14.96 20.11
N SER A 448 -38.19 -15.29 20.16
CA SER A 448 -37.61 -16.58 20.56
C SER A 448 -38.24 -17.87 20.04
N SER A 449 -37.52 -18.57 19.17
CA SER A 449 -37.38 -20.03 19.22
C SER A 449 -35.91 -20.38 19.03
N SER A 450 -35.34 -21.03 20.05
CA SER A 450 -34.05 -21.70 20.00
C SER A 450 -34.20 -22.97 19.18
N ASP A 451 -33.35 -23.16 18.17
CA ASP A 451 -33.02 -24.48 17.62
C ASP A 451 -31.52 -24.46 17.31
N SER A 452 -30.78 -25.26 18.08
CA SER A 452 -29.38 -25.61 17.86
C SER A 452 -29.34 -26.79 16.89
N GLU A 453 -28.93 -26.56 15.65
CA GLU A 453 -28.55 -27.63 14.74
C GLU A 453 -27.02 -27.66 14.61
N GLU A 454 -26.46 -28.75 15.13
CA GLU A 454 -25.07 -29.15 15.02
C GLU A 454 -24.90 -29.78 13.62
N GLU A 455 -24.26 -29.07 12.70
CA GLU A 455 -24.12 -29.48 11.31
C GLU A 455 -22.92 -30.45 11.16
N VAL A 456 -23.23 -31.75 11.05
CA VAL A 456 -22.27 -32.79 10.69
C VAL A 456 -22.00 -32.72 9.17
N PRO A 457 -20.73 -32.71 8.70
CA PRO A 457 -20.45 -32.53 7.28
C PRO A 457 -20.88 -33.76 6.47
N CYS A 458 -21.86 -33.57 5.59
CA CYS A 458 -22.21 -34.53 4.56
C CYS A 458 -21.10 -34.59 3.49
N CYS A 459 -20.73 -35.81 3.10
CA CYS A 459 -19.85 -36.10 1.95
C CYS A 459 -20.30 -35.34 0.67
N PRO A 460 -19.36 -34.96 -0.22
CA PRO A 460 -19.69 -34.16 -1.39
C PRO A 460 -20.40 -35.02 -2.45
N CYS A 461 -21.69 -34.79 -2.64
CA CYS A 461 -22.42 -35.27 -3.81
C CYS A 461 -22.33 -34.22 -4.93
N THR A 462 -21.60 -34.51 -6.00
CA THR A 462 -21.65 -33.73 -7.24
C THR A 462 -22.96 -33.98 -7.98
N CYS A 463 -23.86 -32.99 -7.99
CA CYS A 463 -25.03 -32.98 -8.86
C CYS A 463 -24.66 -32.44 -10.26
N PRO A 464 -25.15 -33.03 -11.36
CA PRO A 464 -24.90 -32.53 -12.70
C PRO A 464 -25.64 -31.20 -12.96
N LYS A 465 -24.94 -30.25 -13.59
CA LYS A 465 -25.48 -28.96 -14.04
C LYS A 465 -26.68 -29.17 -14.99
N PRO A 466 -27.78 -28.41 -14.85
CA PRO A 466 -28.85 -28.42 -15.85
C PRO A 466 -28.39 -27.77 -17.16
N PRO A 467 -28.95 -28.19 -18.31
CA PRO A 467 -28.55 -27.67 -19.62
C PRO A 467 -28.96 -26.20 -19.79
N PRO A 468 -28.23 -25.42 -20.62
CA PRO A 468 -28.50 -24.01 -20.85
C PRO A 468 -29.86 -23.81 -21.53
N LYS A 469 -30.60 -22.79 -21.08
CA LYS A 469 -31.83 -22.34 -21.73
C LYS A 469 -31.51 -21.69 -23.09
N PRO A 470 -32.32 -21.94 -24.14
CA PRO A 470 -32.13 -21.31 -25.44
C PRO A 470 -32.41 -19.80 -25.39
N PRO A 471 -31.79 -19.01 -26.29
CA PRO A 471 -31.96 -17.56 -26.33
C PRO A 471 -33.39 -17.17 -26.72
N VAL A 472 -33.90 -16.15 -26.03
CA VAL A 472 -35.17 -15.49 -26.34
C VAL A 472 -34.94 -14.57 -27.53
N CYS A 473 -35.61 -14.84 -28.64
CA CYS A 473 -35.69 -13.93 -29.79
C CYS A 473 -36.97 -13.08 -29.70
N GLY A 474 -36.84 -11.78 -29.94
CA GLY A 474 -37.93 -10.83 -30.18
C GLY A 474 -37.63 -9.48 -29.52
N ASN A 475 -37.78 -8.31 -30.14
CA ASN A 475 -38.31 -7.93 -31.45
C ASN A 475 -37.66 -6.60 -31.86
N ASP A 476 -37.30 -6.48 -33.13
CA ASP A 476 -37.09 -5.19 -33.79
C ASP A 476 -38.44 -4.46 -33.93
N GLY A 477 -38.47 -3.19 -33.52
CA GLY A 477 -39.64 -2.31 -33.60
C GLY A 477 -39.21 -0.88 -33.90
N SER A 478 -39.59 -0.43 -35.08
CA SER A 478 -39.18 0.77 -35.82
C SER A 478 -39.66 2.11 -35.25
N ASP A 479 -38.90 3.16 -35.61
CA ASP A 479 -39.30 4.49 -36.07
C ASP A 479 -40.40 5.27 -35.34
N SER A 480 -40.02 6.44 -34.80
CA SER A 480 -40.80 7.66 -35.02
C SER A 480 -39.94 8.92 -34.96
N SER A 481 -39.90 9.62 -36.09
CA SER A 481 -39.47 11.00 -36.26
C SER A 481 -40.64 11.96 -36.02
N SER A 482 -40.43 13.08 -35.32
CA SER A 482 -41.11 14.40 -35.55
C SER A 482 -40.63 15.41 -34.49
N THR A 483 -39.84 16.42 -34.87
CA THR A 483 -40.19 17.82 -35.22
C THR A 483 -40.09 18.84 -34.07
N SER A 484 -39.08 19.71 -34.19
CA SER A 484 -39.09 21.19 -34.09
C SER A 484 -39.85 21.91 -32.97
N SER A 485 -39.09 22.73 -32.22
CA SER A 485 -39.36 24.15 -31.93
C SER A 485 -38.12 24.76 -31.24
N GLU A 486 -37.32 25.58 -31.90
CA GLU A 486 -37.37 27.05 -31.85
C GLU A 486 -37.91 27.63 -30.53
N SER A 487 -37.02 28.22 -29.73
CA SER A 487 -37.29 29.52 -29.10
C SER A 487 -36.00 30.24 -28.74
N SER A 488 -35.98 31.48 -29.21
CA SER A 488 -34.99 32.52 -29.10
C SER A 488 -35.07 33.30 -27.78
N SER A 489 -34.06 34.15 -27.60
CA SER A 489 -34.08 35.47 -26.92
C SER A 489 -33.87 35.51 -25.40
N GLY A 490 -32.97 36.42 -24.99
CA GLY A 490 -32.76 36.78 -23.58
C GLY A 490 -31.40 37.42 -23.29
N SER A 491 -31.05 38.47 -24.02
CA SER A 491 -29.98 39.42 -23.67
C SER A 491 -30.52 40.50 -22.71
N GLU A 492 -29.77 40.85 -21.66
CA GLU A 492 -29.73 42.13 -20.90
C GLU A 492 -28.77 41.90 -19.69
N SER A 493 -27.58 42.48 -19.61
CA SER A 493 -27.16 43.87 -19.32
C SER A 493 -27.28 44.31 -17.84
N GLU A 494 -26.36 45.22 -17.46
CA GLU A 494 -26.20 45.96 -16.19
C GLU A 494 -25.27 45.30 -15.14
N SER A 495 -24.00 45.70 -15.05
CA SER A 495 -23.44 46.94 -14.47
C SER A 495 -23.69 47.08 -12.95
N ASN A 496 -22.63 46.94 -12.16
CA ASN A 496 -22.42 47.84 -11.03
C ASN A 496 -20.94 47.92 -10.62
N ASP A 497 -20.39 49.07 -10.98
CA ASP A 497 -19.16 49.68 -10.53
C ASP A 497 -19.39 50.25 -9.11
N ARG A 498 -18.55 49.93 -8.12
CA ARG A 498 -18.46 50.68 -6.84
C ARG A 498 -17.15 50.42 -6.06
N ARG A 499 -16.12 51.13 -6.50
CA ARG A 499 -15.23 52.02 -5.72
C ARG A 499 -15.45 52.13 -4.19
N ALA A 500 -14.38 51.89 -3.40
CA ALA A 500 -13.84 52.71 -2.28
C ALA A 500 -13.03 51.81 -1.31
N LYS A 501 -11.70 51.88 -1.20
CA LYS A 501 -10.83 52.84 -0.48
C LYS A 501 -11.22 53.12 0.99
N ARG A 502 -10.20 52.97 1.85
CA ARG A 502 -10.03 53.26 3.31
C ARG A 502 -10.20 52.01 4.17
N LYS A 503 -9.27 51.65 5.05
CA LYS A 503 -8.31 52.46 5.82
C LYS A 503 -7.01 51.70 6.02
#